data_AF-A0A1E7X7B6-F1
#
_entry.id   AF-A0A1E7X7B6-F1
#
_cell.length_a   1.000
_cell.length_b   1.000
_cell.length_c   1.000
_cell.angle_alpha   90.00
_cell.angle_beta   90.00
_cell.angle_gamma   90.00
#
_symmetry.space_group_name_H-M   'P 1'
#
loop_
_entity.id
_entity.type
_entity.pdbx_description
1 polymer ?
#
loop_
_entity_poly.entity_id
_entity_poly.type
_entity_poly.pdbx_seq_one_letter_code
_entity_poly.pdbx_strand_id
1 'polypeptide(L)'
;MSNVNQTQEVSLSRRSALFNSVGVAAAAVAIPLTAMAAGTAEAATAKNAGPVSHTVSTITTRDGVEIYYKDWGPRTGQPVVLSHGWPLNADSWESAAFHLANNGFRVITHDRRGHGRSSQPWDGNDMDHYADDLAQLIETLDLNNIILAGFSTGGGEVARYVGRHGTKRIAKLGLISAVPPLMLKTATNPGGLPIDVFDGIRAASVANRAQLYLDLASGPFYGFNRAGAKPSQGLINAWYAQGMQAGHKNTYDSIKAFSETDFRDDLKKFDKPTLVIHGDDDQIVPIDAAGKASAALIKGSRLIVYPGAPHGLTDTHKEKFNADFLAFAKS
;
A
#
# COMPACT_ATOMS: atom_id res chain seq x y z
N MET A 1 55.42 -42.34 -38.71
CA MET A 1 54.77 -43.65 -38.50
C MET A 1 53.55 -43.37 -37.62
N SER A 2 52.44 -42.86 -38.16
CA SER A 2 51.27 -43.60 -38.73
C SER A 2 50.55 -44.43 -37.65
N ASN A 3 49.26 -44.35 -37.33
CA ASN A 3 48.01 -43.74 -37.85
C ASN A 3 47.07 -43.50 -36.62
N VAL A 4 46.28 -42.43 -36.45
CA VAL A 4 45.00 -41.97 -37.08
C VAL A 4 43.75 -42.85 -36.82
N ASN A 5 42.78 -42.30 -36.06
CA ASN A 5 41.33 -42.14 -36.36
C ASN A 5 40.64 -41.48 -35.13
N GLN A 6 40.13 -40.23 -35.09
CA GLN A 6 39.00 -39.55 -35.78
C GLN A 6 37.58 -40.00 -35.40
N THR A 7 36.81 -39.07 -34.79
CA THR A 7 35.40 -38.70 -35.06
C THR A 7 35.08 -37.41 -34.27
N GLN A 8 35.11 -36.21 -34.86
CA GLN A 8 34.11 -35.44 -35.63
C GLN A 8 33.05 -34.66 -34.81
N GLU A 9 33.13 -33.33 -34.94
CA GLU A 9 32.24 -32.25 -34.46
C GLU A 9 30.97 -32.09 -35.31
N VAL A 10 29.92 -31.46 -34.75
CA VAL A 10 28.99 -30.61 -35.53
C VAL A 10 28.61 -29.34 -34.74
N SER A 11 28.69 -28.21 -35.45
CA SER A 11 28.56 -26.81 -35.07
C SER A 11 27.12 -26.31 -34.82
N LEU A 12 26.98 -25.30 -33.95
CA LEU A 12 25.78 -24.48 -33.79
C LEU A 12 25.87 -23.20 -34.65
N SER A 13 24.87 -22.97 -35.50
CA SER A 13 24.71 -21.74 -36.30
C SER A 13 23.41 -21.00 -35.94
N ARG A 14 23.54 -19.67 -35.81
CA ARG A 14 22.49 -18.66 -35.66
C ARG A 14 21.50 -18.67 -36.85
N ARG A 15 20.20 -18.41 -36.59
CA ARG A 15 19.35 -17.44 -37.34
C ARG A 15 17.91 -17.38 -36.81
N SER A 16 17.51 -16.14 -36.49
CA SER A 16 16.20 -15.49 -36.64
C SER A 16 15.10 -16.23 -37.41
N ALA A 17 13.87 -16.23 -36.85
CA ALA A 17 12.64 -16.51 -37.58
C ALA A 17 11.65 -15.34 -37.44
N LEU A 18 11.45 -14.64 -38.56
CA LEU A 18 10.30 -13.80 -38.88
C LEU A 18 9.09 -14.70 -39.18
N PHE A 19 7.89 -14.31 -38.78
CA PHE A 19 6.66 -14.84 -39.35
C PHE A 19 5.87 -13.71 -40.02
N ASN A 20 5.81 -13.77 -41.35
CA ASN A 20 4.86 -13.02 -42.16
C ASN A 20 3.68 -13.92 -42.55
N SER A 21 2.52 -13.27 -42.53
CA SER A 21 1.19 -13.61 -43.03
C SER A 21 1.10 -14.23 -44.43
N VAL A 22 0.04 -15.03 -44.67
CA VAL A 22 -1.05 -14.97 -45.70
C VAL A 22 -1.86 -16.29 -45.48
N GLY A 23 -3.19 -16.42 -45.36
CA GLY A 23 -4.37 -15.63 -45.72
C GLY A 23 -5.21 -16.39 -46.75
N VAL A 24 -6.40 -16.94 -46.40
CA VAL A 24 -7.54 -17.16 -47.32
C VAL A 24 -8.90 -17.16 -46.57
N ALA A 25 -9.78 -16.23 -47.00
CA ALA A 25 -11.27 -16.15 -47.10
C ALA A 25 -12.14 -17.23 -46.40
N ALA A 26 -13.25 -16.97 -45.68
CA ALA A 26 -14.42 -16.08 -45.76
C ALA A 26 -15.71 -16.93 -45.87
N ALA A 27 -16.59 -16.85 -44.87
CA ALA A 27 -18.01 -17.17 -45.00
C ALA A 27 -18.80 -16.17 -44.15
N ALA A 28 -19.54 -15.29 -44.83
CA ALA A 28 -20.38 -14.27 -44.23
C ALA A 28 -21.75 -14.88 -43.89
N VAL A 29 -22.20 -14.70 -42.64
CA VAL A 29 -23.62 -14.83 -42.27
C VAL A 29 -24.08 -13.47 -41.78
N ALA A 30 -24.94 -12.83 -42.56
CA ALA A 30 -25.61 -11.59 -42.22
C ALA A 30 -26.74 -11.89 -41.21
N ILE A 31 -26.73 -11.18 -40.08
CA ILE A 31 -27.85 -11.13 -39.13
C ILE A 31 -28.26 -9.65 -39.04
N PRO A 32 -29.56 -9.31 -39.13
CA PRO A 32 -30.00 -7.93 -39.28
C PRO A 32 -29.76 -7.12 -38.01
N LEU A 33 -29.23 -5.91 -38.21
CA LEU A 33 -29.01 -4.91 -37.17
C LEU A 33 -30.34 -4.19 -36.90
N THR A 34 -31.06 -4.59 -35.85
CA THR A 34 -32.14 -3.77 -35.29
C THR A 34 -31.52 -2.68 -34.41
N ALA A 35 -31.79 -1.43 -34.79
CA ALA A 35 -31.39 -0.25 -34.04
C ALA A 35 -32.00 -0.28 -32.63
N MET A 36 -31.14 -0.32 -31.61
CA MET A 36 -31.51 0.00 -30.23
C MET A 36 -31.01 1.41 -29.94
N ALA A 37 -31.95 2.29 -29.64
CA ALA A 37 -31.75 3.69 -29.36
C ALA A 37 -30.72 3.91 -28.25
N ALA A 38 -29.88 4.92 -28.44
CA ALA A 38 -28.98 5.44 -27.44
C ALA A 38 -29.79 5.99 -26.26
N GLY A 39 -29.87 5.22 -25.18
CA GLY A 39 -30.24 5.72 -23.87
C GLY A 39 -29.05 6.47 -23.30
N THR A 40 -29.21 7.76 -23.06
CA THR A 40 -28.29 8.58 -22.28
C THR A 40 -28.08 7.92 -20.91
N ALA A 41 -26.89 7.40 -20.65
CA ALA A 41 -26.49 6.99 -19.30
C ALA A 41 -26.37 8.26 -18.45
N GLU A 42 -27.48 8.63 -17.82
CA GLU A 42 -27.54 9.58 -16.73
C GLU A 42 -26.55 9.15 -15.64
N ALA A 43 -25.70 10.07 -15.21
CA ALA A 43 -24.81 9.88 -14.08
C ALA A 43 -25.63 9.35 -12.90
N ALA A 44 -25.30 8.15 -12.42
CA ALA A 44 -25.92 7.56 -11.25
C ALA A 44 -25.68 8.48 -10.05
N THR A 45 -26.68 9.29 -9.73
CA THR A 45 -26.72 10.08 -8.51
C THR A 45 -26.72 9.13 -7.32
N ALA A 46 -25.71 9.26 -6.47
CA ALA A 46 -25.64 8.62 -5.17
C ALA A 46 -26.91 8.95 -4.35
N LYS A 47 -27.86 8.01 -4.30
CA LYS A 47 -29.04 8.07 -3.45
C LYS A 47 -29.27 6.69 -2.85
N ASN A 48 -28.59 6.45 -1.72
CA ASN A 48 -29.04 5.74 -0.51
C ASN A 48 -27.81 5.36 0.33
N ALA A 49 -27.20 6.34 1.00
CA ALA A 49 -26.21 6.05 2.03
C ALA A 49 -26.95 5.67 3.33
N GLY A 50 -26.85 4.41 3.74
CA GLY A 50 -27.40 3.93 5.01
C GLY A 50 -26.58 4.40 6.22
N PRO A 51 -27.09 4.25 7.46
CA PRO A 51 -26.31 4.50 8.66
C PRO A 51 -25.15 3.49 8.78
N VAL A 52 -24.03 3.94 9.35
CA VAL A 52 -22.90 3.05 9.68
C VAL A 52 -23.31 2.12 10.82
N SER A 53 -23.12 0.81 10.67
CA SER A 53 -23.34 -0.21 11.71
C SER A 53 -22.02 -0.88 12.08
N HIS A 54 -21.93 -1.53 13.24
CA HIS A 54 -20.70 -2.24 13.63
C HIS A 54 -20.96 -3.50 14.46
N THR A 55 -20.05 -4.46 14.37
CA THR A 55 -19.92 -5.62 15.27
C THR A 55 -18.69 -5.45 16.16
N VAL A 56 -18.28 -6.50 16.89
CA VAL A 56 -17.08 -6.45 17.75
C VAL A 56 -15.80 -6.11 16.96
N SER A 57 -15.75 -6.45 15.66
CA SER A 57 -14.53 -6.35 14.84
C SER A 57 -14.75 -5.82 13.42
N THR A 58 -15.95 -5.35 13.08
CA THR A 58 -16.24 -4.77 11.76
C THR A 58 -17.08 -3.52 11.90
N ILE A 59 -16.90 -2.56 10.97
CA ILE A 59 -17.88 -1.52 10.70
C ILE A 59 -18.42 -1.71 9.27
N THR A 60 -19.65 -1.29 9.00
CA THR A 60 -20.20 -1.19 7.63
C THR A 60 -20.29 0.28 7.27
N THR A 61 -19.48 0.71 6.33
CA THR A 61 -19.42 2.11 5.84
C THR A 61 -20.73 2.51 5.15
N ARG A 62 -20.92 3.82 4.93
CA ARG A 62 -22.09 4.41 4.29
C ARG A 62 -22.32 3.91 2.87
N ASP A 63 -21.28 3.54 2.15
CA ASP A 63 -21.33 2.92 0.82
C ASP A 63 -21.39 1.37 0.86
N GLY A 64 -21.57 0.79 2.05
CA GLY A 64 -21.85 -0.63 2.24
C GLY A 64 -20.62 -1.54 2.28
N VAL A 65 -19.42 -0.98 2.41
CA VAL A 65 -18.17 -1.75 2.55
C VAL A 65 -17.97 -2.14 4.01
N GLU A 66 -17.80 -3.43 4.29
CA GLU A 66 -17.39 -3.88 5.63
C GLU A 66 -15.89 -3.70 5.80
N ILE A 67 -15.50 -2.94 6.83
CA ILE A 67 -14.12 -2.69 7.23
C ILE A 67 -13.84 -3.49 8.49
N TYR A 68 -12.95 -4.47 8.38
CA TYR A 68 -12.44 -5.22 9.52
C TYR A 68 -11.42 -4.39 10.30
N TYR A 69 -11.46 -4.51 11.63
CA TYR A 69 -10.44 -3.95 12.49
C TYR A 69 -10.17 -4.83 13.71
N LYS A 70 -9.01 -4.63 14.32
CA LYS A 70 -8.66 -5.16 15.63
C LYS A 70 -8.53 -4.03 16.62
N ASP A 71 -8.85 -4.31 17.89
CA ASP A 71 -8.84 -3.34 18.98
C ASP A 71 -8.17 -3.96 20.23
N TRP A 72 -6.94 -3.53 20.49
CA TRP A 72 -6.00 -4.15 21.42
C TRP A 72 -5.77 -3.23 22.63
N GLY A 73 -5.41 -3.83 23.77
CA GLY A 73 -5.01 -3.08 24.96
C GLY A 73 -6.19 -2.53 25.79
N PRO A 74 -5.90 -1.70 26.81
CA PRO A 74 -6.92 -1.20 27.72
C PRO A 74 -7.86 -0.20 27.03
N ARG A 75 -9.17 -0.33 27.25
CA ARG A 75 -10.20 0.56 26.64
C ARG A 75 -10.04 2.03 27.04
N THR A 76 -9.41 2.29 28.19
CA THR A 76 -9.12 3.61 28.74
C THR A 76 -7.77 4.18 28.29
N GLY A 77 -6.95 3.41 27.57
CA GLY A 77 -5.67 3.86 27.03
C GLY A 77 -5.87 4.91 25.93
N GLN A 78 -4.88 5.78 25.74
CA GLN A 78 -4.90 6.70 24.60
C GLN A 78 -4.98 5.91 23.29
N PRO A 79 -5.91 6.22 22.37
CA PRO A 79 -6.03 5.47 21.12
C PRO A 79 -4.85 5.72 20.18
N VAL A 80 -4.31 4.65 19.61
CA VAL A 80 -3.37 4.67 18.49
C VAL A 80 -4.03 3.95 17.33
N VAL A 81 -4.23 4.64 16.21
CA VAL A 81 -4.81 4.08 14.99
C VAL A 81 -3.72 3.88 13.97
N LEU A 82 -3.56 2.66 13.47
CA LEU A 82 -2.49 2.25 12.57
C LEU A 82 -3.04 1.82 11.20
N SER A 83 -2.57 2.48 10.15
CA SER A 83 -2.92 2.19 8.76
C SER A 83 -1.80 1.43 8.05
N HIS A 84 -2.12 0.27 7.47
CA HIS A 84 -1.15 -0.62 6.84
C HIS A 84 -0.77 -0.21 5.41
N GLY A 85 0.36 -0.72 4.92
CA GLY A 85 0.83 -0.56 3.55
C GLY A 85 0.21 -1.54 2.55
N TRP A 86 0.44 -1.32 1.26
CA TRP A 86 0.04 -2.23 0.19
C TRP A 86 0.98 -3.43 0.08
N PRO A 87 0.51 -4.65 -0.28
CA PRO A 87 -0.88 -5.11 -0.38
C PRO A 87 -1.32 -5.83 0.91
N LEU A 88 -0.86 -5.36 2.07
CA LEU A 88 -0.96 -6.09 3.35
C LEU A 88 -2.33 -5.93 4.00
N ASN A 89 -2.41 -6.21 5.30
CA ASN A 89 -3.59 -5.97 6.13
C ASN A 89 -3.17 -5.54 7.55
N ALA A 90 -4.12 -5.44 8.48
CA ALA A 90 -3.89 -5.04 9.87
C ALA A 90 -2.83 -5.88 10.61
N ASP A 91 -2.55 -7.12 10.16
CA ASP A 91 -1.63 -8.05 10.82
C ASP A 91 -0.17 -7.59 10.68
N SER A 92 0.14 -6.78 9.65
CA SER A 92 1.46 -6.16 9.46
C SER A 92 1.89 -5.25 10.62
N TRP A 93 0.95 -4.85 11.48
CA TRP A 93 1.23 -4.04 12.67
C TRP A 93 1.41 -4.84 13.95
N GLU A 94 1.36 -6.18 13.91
CA GLU A 94 1.33 -7.03 15.10
C GLU A 94 2.41 -6.68 16.13
N SER A 95 3.67 -6.50 15.70
CA SER A 95 4.76 -6.16 16.62
C SER A 95 4.54 -4.82 17.33
N ALA A 96 4.17 -3.78 16.58
CA ALA A 96 3.96 -2.44 17.11
C ALA A 96 2.70 -2.37 17.99
N ALA A 97 1.61 -3.00 17.54
CA ALA A 97 0.35 -3.05 18.26
C ALA A 97 0.50 -3.79 19.59
N PHE A 98 1.18 -4.94 19.60
CA PHE A 98 1.48 -5.68 20.83
C PHE A 98 2.33 -4.84 21.79
N HIS A 99 3.38 -4.19 21.28
CA HIS A 99 4.29 -3.38 22.10
C HIS A 99 3.59 -2.18 22.74
N LEU A 100 2.78 -1.44 21.97
CA LEU A 100 2.03 -0.28 22.45
C LEU A 100 0.92 -0.68 23.43
N ALA A 101 0.19 -1.76 23.14
CA ALA A 101 -0.85 -2.28 24.03
C ALA A 101 -0.29 -2.68 25.41
N ASN A 102 0.87 -3.35 25.43
CA ASN A 102 1.59 -3.67 26.67
C ASN A 102 2.14 -2.43 27.41
N ASN A 103 2.15 -1.28 26.74
CA ASN A 103 2.55 0.01 27.31
C ASN A 103 1.35 0.94 27.62
N GLY A 104 0.14 0.38 27.69
CA GLY A 104 -1.05 1.09 28.17
C GLY A 104 -1.83 1.88 27.12
N PHE A 105 -1.48 1.74 25.83
CA PHE A 105 -2.24 2.35 24.73
C PHE A 105 -3.38 1.43 24.27
N ARG A 106 -4.48 2.01 23.80
CA ARG A 106 -5.51 1.28 23.05
C ARG A 106 -5.13 1.30 21.58
N VAL A 107 -4.86 0.16 20.95
CA VAL A 107 -4.38 0.13 19.56
C VAL A 107 -5.45 -0.40 18.63
N ILE A 108 -5.77 0.40 17.60
CA ILE A 108 -6.69 0.05 16.53
C ILE A 108 -5.88 -0.15 15.24
N THR A 109 -5.98 -1.35 14.67
CA THR A 109 -5.41 -1.67 13.35
C THR A 109 -6.55 -2.11 12.45
N HIS A 110 -6.67 -1.57 11.24
CA HIS A 110 -7.78 -1.89 10.35
C HIS A 110 -7.29 -2.47 9.02
N ASP A 111 -8.16 -3.21 8.36
CA ASP A 111 -7.95 -3.68 7.00
C ASP A 111 -8.60 -2.69 6.04
N ARG A 112 -7.82 -2.08 5.14
CA ARG A 112 -8.35 -1.23 4.08
C ARG A 112 -9.39 -1.97 3.25
N ARG A 113 -10.37 -1.27 2.66
CA ARG A 113 -11.28 -1.87 1.68
C ARG A 113 -10.51 -2.72 0.66
N GLY A 114 -11.00 -3.92 0.42
CA GLY A 114 -10.38 -4.88 -0.49
C GLY A 114 -9.13 -5.59 0.01
N HIS A 115 -8.73 -5.38 1.26
CA HIS A 115 -7.56 -6.01 1.85
C HIS A 115 -7.96 -6.90 3.02
N GLY A 116 -7.19 -7.97 3.26
CA GLY A 116 -7.39 -8.88 4.38
C GLY A 116 -8.83 -9.40 4.47
N ARG A 117 -9.51 -9.02 5.55
CA ARG A 117 -10.86 -9.48 5.93
C ARG A 117 -11.96 -8.46 5.62
N SER A 118 -11.60 -7.27 5.12
CA SER A 118 -12.59 -6.30 4.66
C SER A 118 -13.25 -6.75 3.36
N SER A 119 -14.45 -6.24 3.06
CA SER A 119 -15.13 -6.53 1.80
C SER A 119 -14.25 -6.16 0.60
N GLN A 120 -14.47 -6.83 -0.54
CA GLN A 120 -13.73 -6.61 -1.78
C GLN A 120 -14.59 -5.86 -2.82
N PRO A 121 -14.92 -4.57 -2.60
CA PRO A 121 -15.69 -3.81 -3.58
C PRO A 121 -14.90 -3.67 -4.87
N TRP A 122 -15.60 -3.64 -6.00
CA TRP A 122 -14.94 -3.46 -7.30
C TRP A 122 -14.37 -2.04 -7.48
N ASP A 123 -15.08 -1.04 -6.94
CA ASP A 123 -14.81 0.40 -7.12
C ASP A 123 -14.37 1.08 -5.81
N GLY A 124 -14.01 2.37 -5.93
CA GLY A 124 -13.57 3.18 -4.80
C GLY A 124 -12.21 2.79 -4.24
N ASN A 125 -11.32 2.23 -5.06
CA ASN A 125 -9.95 1.87 -4.65
C ASN A 125 -8.98 3.04 -4.83
N ASP A 126 -9.29 4.16 -4.18
CA ASP A 126 -8.53 5.40 -4.24
C ASP A 126 -8.36 6.01 -2.84
N MET A 127 -7.45 7.00 -2.73
CA MET A 127 -7.08 7.60 -1.45
C MET A 127 -8.23 8.35 -0.77
N ASP A 128 -9.20 8.86 -1.52
CA ASP A 128 -10.35 9.56 -0.95
C ASP A 128 -11.27 8.58 -0.22
N HIS A 129 -11.59 7.46 -0.85
CA HIS A 129 -12.36 6.40 -0.21
C HIS A 129 -11.61 5.76 0.96
N TYR A 130 -10.29 5.57 0.86
CA TYR A 130 -9.49 5.06 1.97
C TYR A 130 -9.54 6.00 3.19
N ALA A 131 -9.47 7.31 2.95
CA ALA A 131 -9.60 8.31 4.01
C ALA A 131 -11.02 8.36 4.60
N ASP A 132 -12.06 8.26 3.75
CA ASP A 132 -13.46 8.26 4.19
C ASP A 132 -13.80 6.99 5.01
N ASP A 133 -13.25 5.82 4.66
CA ASP A 133 -13.36 4.59 5.45
C ASP A 133 -12.70 4.73 6.82
N LEU A 134 -11.48 5.26 6.85
CA LEU A 134 -10.73 5.51 8.08
C LEU A 134 -11.47 6.51 8.98
N ALA A 135 -12.06 7.55 8.40
CA ALA A 135 -12.89 8.50 9.13
C ALA A 135 -14.11 7.85 9.75
N GLN A 136 -14.82 7.03 8.99
CA GLN A 136 -15.99 6.31 9.49
C GLN A 136 -15.62 5.32 10.60
N LEU A 137 -14.47 4.65 10.52
CA LEU A 137 -13.96 3.81 11.62
C LEU A 137 -13.70 4.63 12.88
N ILE A 138 -12.97 5.73 12.76
CA ILE A 138 -12.63 6.63 13.87
C ILE A 138 -13.91 7.19 14.53
N GLU A 139 -14.89 7.61 13.71
CA GLU A 139 -16.17 8.15 14.19
C GLU A 139 -17.03 7.09 14.86
N THR A 140 -17.13 5.90 14.28
CA THR A 140 -17.97 4.80 14.80
C THR A 140 -17.47 4.30 16.14
N LEU A 141 -16.16 4.23 16.33
CA LEU A 141 -15.53 3.85 17.59
C LEU A 141 -15.38 5.03 18.57
N ASP A 142 -15.90 6.21 18.20
CA ASP A 142 -15.78 7.51 18.86
C ASP A 142 -14.38 7.79 19.42
N LEU A 143 -13.37 7.59 18.58
CA LEU A 143 -11.99 7.81 18.96
C LEU A 143 -11.68 9.30 18.95
N ASN A 144 -11.04 9.77 20.02
CA ASN A 144 -10.62 11.15 20.21
C ASN A 144 -9.22 11.16 20.83
N ASN A 145 -8.50 12.27 20.67
CA ASN A 145 -7.11 12.41 21.13
C ASN A 145 -6.19 11.30 20.58
N ILE A 146 -6.40 10.91 19.32
CA ILE A 146 -5.75 9.74 18.72
C ILE A 146 -4.33 10.05 18.28
N ILE A 147 -3.45 9.05 18.36
CA ILE A 147 -2.21 9.03 17.59
C ILE A 147 -2.53 8.28 16.30
N LEU A 148 -2.48 8.96 15.16
CA LEU A 148 -2.78 8.37 13.85
C LEU A 148 -1.48 8.18 13.06
N ALA A 149 -1.15 6.94 12.73
CA ALA A 149 0.08 6.64 12.00
C ALA A 149 -0.14 5.64 10.86
N GLY A 150 0.65 5.79 9.80
CA GLY A 150 0.51 4.98 8.60
C GLY A 150 1.87 4.52 8.06
N PHE A 151 1.91 3.27 7.61
CA PHE A 151 3.06 2.66 6.96
C PHE A 151 2.87 2.64 5.44
N SER A 152 3.86 3.09 4.66
CA SER A 152 3.82 3.01 3.20
C SER A 152 2.56 3.68 2.62
N THR A 153 1.74 2.96 1.86
CA THR A 153 0.41 3.40 1.39
C THR A 153 -0.47 3.94 2.51
N GLY A 154 -0.42 3.33 3.71
CA GLY A 154 -1.17 3.79 4.88
C GLY A 154 -0.75 5.18 5.35
N GLY A 155 0.50 5.60 5.13
CA GLY A 155 0.90 6.99 5.38
C GLY A 155 0.27 7.97 4.39
N GLY A 156 0.02 7.54 3.15
CA GLY A 156 -0.79 8.29 2.17
C GLY A 156 -2.25 8.41 2.61
N GLU A 157 -2.85 7.33 3.11
CA GLU A 157 -4.20 7.35 3.69
C GLU A 157 -4.28 8.31 4.89
N VAL A 158 -3.29 8.29 5.79
CA VAL A 158 -3.22 9.26 6.91
C VAL A 158 -3.11 10.70 6.41
N ALA A 159 -2.28 10.95 5.39
CA ALA A 159 -2.18 12.28 4.80
C ALA A 159 -3.52 12.72 4.19
N ARG A 160 -4.15 11.88 3.37
CA ARG A 160 -5.43 12.18 2.76
C ARG A 160 -6.55 12.35 3.79
N TYR A 161 -6.52 11.58 4.88
CA TYR A 161 -7.43 11.76 6.02
C TYR A 161 -7.32 13.16 6.60
N VAL A 162 -6.11 13.63 6.90
CA VAL A 162 -5.88 15.01 7.38
C VAL A 162 -6.36 16.02 6.35
N GLY A 163 -6.08 15.76 5.07
CA GLY A 163 -6.51 16.59 3.94
C GLY A 163 -8.01 16.83 3.86
N ARG A 164 -8.81 15.79 4.12
CA ARG A 164 -10.28 15.78 3.92
C ARG A 164 -11.07 16.00 5.21
N HIS A 165 -10.62 15.44 6.32
CA HIS A 165 -11.35 15.41 7.60
C HIS A 165 -10.71 16.28 8.69
N GLY A 166 -9.53 16.85 8.43
CA GLY A 166 -8.81 17.70 9.36
C GLY A 166 -8.24 16.93 10.55
N THR A 167 -7.84 17.66 11.60
CA THR A 167 -7.06 17.11 12.73
C THR A 167 -7.77 17.19 14.07
N LYS A 168 -9.08 17.49 14.08
CA LYS A 168 -9.85 17.73 15.33
C LYS A 168 -9.77 16.58 16.33
N ARG A 169 -9.77 15.33 15.86
CA ARG A 169 -9.68 14.12 16.70
C ARG A 169 -8.24 13.67 16.96
N ILE A 170 -7.25 14.30 16.32
CA ILE A 170 -5.86 13.84 16.30
C ILE A 170 -5.00 14.62 17.32
N ALA A 171 -4.26 13.86 18.12
CA ALA A 171 -3.22 14.37 19.01
C ALA A 171 -1.85 14.43 18.30
N LYS A 172 -1.49 13.37 17.58
CA LYS A 172 -0.18 13.21 16.92
C LYS A 172 -0.30 12.41 15.62
N LEU A 173 0.65 12.63 14.71
CA LEU A 173 0.71 12.00 13.40
C LEU A 173 2.01 11.22 13.20
N GLY A 174 1.95 10.11 12.47
CA GLY A 174 3.12 9.30 12.11
C GLY A 174 3.12 8.90 10.63
N LEU A 175 4.21 9.16 9.93
CA LEU A 175 4.46 8.71 8.56
C LEU A 175 5.68 7.78 8.54
N ILE A 176 5.46 6.47 8.36
CA ILE A 176 6.51 5.44 8.43
C ILE A 176 6.73 4.87 7.03
N SER A 177 7.92 5.07 6.45
CA SER A 177 8.26 4.67 5.08
C SER A 177 7.18 5.04 4.07
N ALA A 178 6.54 6.21 4.24
CA ALA A 178 5.24 6.54 3.63
C ALA A 178 5.38 7.07 2.20
N VAL A 179 4.35 6.86 1.36
CA VAL A 179 4.33 7.29 -0.05
C VAL A 179 4.26 8.82 -0.32
N PRO A 180 3.74 9.69 0.58
CA PRO A 180 3.76 11.13 0.35
C PRO A 180 5.19 11.69 0.21
N PRO A 181 5.38 12.80 -0.54
CA PRO A 181 4.32 13.64 -1.12
C PRO A 181 3.76 13.16 -2.47
N LEU A 182 4.57 12.47 -3.29
CA LEU A 182 4.15 11.87 -4.57
C LEU A 182 5.27 10.91 -5.04
N MET A 183 4.94 9.66 -5.39
CA MET A 183 5.95 8.74 -5.91
C MET A 183 6.20 8.90 -7.40
N LEU A 184 5.17 9.17 -8.20
CA LEU A 184 5.27 9.30 -9.65
C LEU A 184 6.12 10.50 -10.05
N LYS A 185 7.02 10.28 -11.01
CA LYS A 185 7.76 11.33 -11.69
C LYS A 185 6.82 12.20 -12.52
N THR A 186 6.82 13.50 -12.25
CA THR A 186 6.08 14.50 -13.02
C THR A 186 6.94 15.74 -13.25
N ALA A 187 6.45 16.71 -14.03
CA ALA A 187 7.13 18.00 -14.19
C ALA A 187 7.35 18.73 -12.85
N THR A 188 6.43 18.54 -11.88
CA THR A 188 6.50 19.13 -10.53
C THR A 188 7.13 18.20 -9.49
N ASN A 189 7.49 16.97 -9.88
CA ASN A 189 8.17 15.98 -9.05
C ASN A 189 9.25 15.23 -9.87
N PRO A 190 10.34 15.90 -10.28
CA PRO A 190 11.33 15.30 -11.18
C PRO A 190 12.15 14.16 -10.53
N GLY A 191 12.17 14.09 -9.20
CA GLY A 191 12.83 13.03 -8.42
C GLY A 191 11.97 11.78 -8.20
N GLY A 192 10.72 11.77 -8.65
CA GLY A 192 9.86 10.59 -8.59
C GLY A 192 10.31 9.44 -9.52
N LEU A 193 9.65 8.29 -9.39
CA LEU A 193 9.87 7.12 -10.22
C LEU A 193 9.08 7.21 -11.54
N PRO A 194 9.65 6.75 -12.67
CA PRO A 194 8.93 6.76 -13.95
C PRO A 194 7.70 5.85 -13.92
N ILE A 195 6.67 6.19 -14.72
CA ILE A 195 5.41 5.43 -14.77
C ILE A 195 5.60 3.95 -15.09
N ASP A 196 6.62 3.62 -15.90
CA ASP A 196 6.98 2.25 -16.29
C ASP A 196 7.26 1.34 -15.09
N VAL A 197 7.73 1.88 -13.95
CA VAL A 197 7.92 1.10 -12.72
C VAL A 197 6.57 0.61 -12.20
N PHE A 198 5.57 1.49 -12.14
CA PHE A 198 4.24 1.16 -11.62
C PHE A 198 3.43 0.35 -12.64
N ASP A 199 3.57 0.63 -13.94
CA ASP A 199 3.02 -0.20 -15.01
C ASP A 199 3.62 -1.61 -15.01
N GLY A 200 4.90 -1.75 -14.69
CA GLY A 200 5.54 -3.05 -14.48
C GLY A 200 4.89 -3.85 -13.34
N ILE A 201 4.61 -3.22 -12.21
CA ILE A 201 3.92 -3.87 -11.07
C ILE A 201 2.49 -4.27 -11.48
N ARG A 202 1.77 -3.39 -12.19
CA ARG A 202 0.43 -3.69 -12.72
C ARG A 202 0.45 -4.89 -13.68
N ALA A 203 1.37 -4.90 -14.63
CA ALA A 203 1.54 -5.99 -15.59
C ALA A 203 1.90 -7.31 -14.89
N ALA A 204 2.84 -7.29 -13.94
CA ALA A 204 3.23 -8.48 -13.17
C ALA A 204 2.07 -9.01 -12.30
N SER A 205 1.25 -8.12 -11.73
CA SER A 205 0.05 -8.49 -10.97
C SER A 205 -0.97 -9.21 -11.85
N VAL A 206 -1.21 -8.72 -13.08
CA VAL A 206 -2.10 -9.38 -14.03
C VAL A 206 -1.53 -10.72 -14.49
N ALA A 207 -0.23 -10.78 -14.76
CA ALA A 207 0.42 -11.98 -15.26
C ALA A 207 0.48 -13.11 -14.21
N ASN A 208 0.96 -12.81 -13.00
CA ASN A 208 1.08 -13.76 -11.91
C ASN A 208 1.26 -13.04 -10.56
N ARG A 209 0.16 -12.57 -9.97
CA ARG A 209 0.17 -11.90 -8.66
C ARG A 209 0.84 -12.72 -7.55
N ALA A 210 0.63 -14.04 -7.53
CA ALA A 210 1.22 -14.90 -6.51
C ALA A 210 2.76 -14.87 -6.57
N GLN A 211 3.33 -14.98 -7.76
CA GLN A 211 4.79 -14.89 -7.93
C GLN A 211 5.30 -13.47 -7.63
N LEU A 212 4.63 -12.42 -8.13
CA LEU A 212 4.97 -11.02 -7.82
C LEU A 212 5.10 -10.81 -6.31
N TYR A 213 4.17 -11.36 -5.53
CA TYR A 213 4.13 -11.20 -4.09
C TYR A 213 5.28 -11.93 -3.37
N LEU A 214 5.66 -13.12 -3.85
CA LEU A 214 6.88 -13.79 -3.37
C LEU A 214 8.14 -13.01 -3.73
N ASP A 215 8.22 -12.47 -4.95
CA ASP A 215 9.39 -11.74 -5.43
C ASP A 215 9.61 -10.44 -4.65
N LEU A 216 8.53 -9.69 -4.38
CA LEU A 216 8.59 -8.48 -3.56
C LEU A 216 9.06 -8.76 -2.12
N ALA A 217 8.46 -9.76 -1.48
CA ALA A 217 8.75 -10.10 -0.09
C ALA A 217 10.15 -10.72 0.09
N SER A 218 10.57 -11.58 -0.85
CA SER A 218 11.88 -12.24 -0.82
C SER A 218 13.03 -11.35 -1.31
N GLY A 219 12.73 -10.22 -1.96
CA GLY A 219 13.71 -9.29 -2.48
C GLY A 219 13.65 -7.90 -1.81
N PRO A 220 13.09 -6.90 -2.50
CA PRO A 220 13.28 -5.49 -2.13
C PRO A 220 12.54 -5.06 -0.86
N PHE A 221 11.40 -5.69 -0.50
CA PHE A 221 10.56 -5.20 0.60
C PHE A 221 11.29 -5.23 1.96
N TYR A 222 11.95 -6.35 2.27
CA TYR A 222 12.73 -6.51 3.50
C TYR A 222 14.24 -6.34 3.29
N GLY A 223 14.67 -5.93 2.10
CA GLY A 223 16.10 -5.83 1.74
C GLY A 223 16.80 -7.19 1.70
N PHE A 224 16.06 -8.29 1.52
CA PHE A 224 16.61 -9.65 1.47
C PHE A 224 17.42 -9.93 0.20
N ASN A 225 17.32 -9.06 -0.81
CA ASN A 225 18.20 -9.04 -1.97
C ASN A 225 19.57 -8.36 -1.73
N ARG A 226 19.80 -7.74 -0.57
CA ARG A 226 21.09 -7.10 -0.24
C ARG A 226 22.16 -8.14 0.09
N ALA A 227 23.41 -7.83 -0.24
CA ALA A 227 24.54 -8.69 0.11
C ALA A 227 24.66 -8.84 1.64
N GLY A 228 24.76 -10.08 2.11
CA GLY A 228 24.85 -10.38 3.54
C GLY A 228 23.52 -10.33 4.29
N ALA A 229 22.40 -10.06 3.62
CA ALA A 229 21.07 -10.18 4.22
C ALA A 229 20.80 -11.62 4.70
N LYS A 230 19.97 -11.75 5.73
CA LYS A 230 19.52 -13.04 6.27
C LYS A 230 18.01 -13.16 6.05
N PRO A 231 17.55 -13.71 4.91
CA PRO A 231 16.13 -13.83 4.61
C PRO A 231 15.39 -14.63 5.68
N SER A 232 14.22 -14.15 6.07
CA SER A 232 13.31 -14.85 6.97
C SER A 232 12.16 -15.43 6.17
N GLN A 233 12.11 -16.76 6.03
CA GLN A 233 11.01 -17.44 5.36
C GLN A 233 9.66 -17.16 6.05
N GLY A 234 9.66 -17.00 7.38
CA GLY A 234 8.46 -16.64 8.13
C GLY A 234 7.90 -15.27 7.72
N LEU A 235 8.76 -14.26 7.57
CA LEU A 235 8.33 -12.93 7.11
C LEU A 235 7.86 -12.96 5.65
N ILE A 236 8.56 -13.69 4.78
CA ILE A 236 8.16 -13.86 3.37
C ILE A 236 6.77 -14.50 3.29
N ASN A 237 6.55 -15.59 4.02
CA ASN A 237 5.27 -16.29 4.04
C ASN A 237 4.15 -15.44 4.66
N ALA A 238 4.42 -14.70 5.74
CA ALA A 238 3.45 -13.83 6.37
C ALA A 238 3.03 -12.67 5.44
N TRP A 239 3.99 -12.04 4.75
CA TRP A 239 3.72 -11.01 3.75
C TRP A 239 2.88 -11.57 2.60
N TYR A 240 3.28 -12.71 2.05
CA TYR A 240 2.56 -13.40 0.97
C TYR A 240 1.12 -13.76 1.38
N ALA A 241 0.94 -14.33 2.58
CA ALA A 241 -0.37 -14.73 3.08
C ALA A 241 -1.31 -13.53 3.26
N GLN A 242 -0.80 -12.39 3.74
CA GLN A 242 -1.59 -11.15 3.84
C GLN A 242 -1.98 -10.62 2.45
N GLY A 243 -1.02 -10.55 1.53
CA GLY A 243 -1.27 -10.09 0.16
C GLY A 243 -2.29 -10.94 -0.57
N MET A 244 -2.22 -12.27 -0.43
CA MET A 244 -3.13 -13.19 -1.11
C MET A 244 -4.54 -13.21 -0.55
N GLN A 245 -4.76 -12.73 0.68
CA GLN A 245 -6.11 -12.51 1.23
C GLN A 245 -6.82 -11.32 0.57
N ALA A 246 -6.07 -10.36 0.03
CA ALA A 246 -6.63 -9.17 -0.59
C ALA A 246 -7.26 -9.46 -1.96
N GLY A 247 -8.26 -8.65 -2.33
CA GLY A 247 -8.88 -8.67 -3.65
C GLY A 247 -7.89 -8.27 -4.74
N HIS A 248 -7.89 -9.00 -5.86
CA HIS A 248 -6.96 -8.72 -6.96
C HIS A 248 -7.23 -7.35 -7.57
N LYS A 249 -8.50 -7.01 -7.85
CA LYS A 249 -8.88 -5.68 -8.35
C LYS A 249 -8.42 -4.57 -7.40
N ASN A 250 -8.67 -4.73 -6.11
CA ASN A 250 -8.36 -3.73 -5.10
C ASN A 250 -6.86 -3.46 -5.00
N THR A 251 -6.06 -4.52 -4.94
CA THR A 251 -4.60 -4.41 -4.92
C THR A 251 -4.03 -3.89 -6.24
N TYR A 252 -4.64 -4.23 -7.37
CA TYR A 252 -4.24 -3.69 -8.68
C TYR A 252 -4.48 -2.18 -8.77
N ASP A 253 -5.69 -1.71 -8.43
CA ASP A 253 -6.02 -0.28 -8.46
C ASP A 253 -5.22 0.53 -7.45
N SER A 254 -4.95 -0.06 -6.27
CA SER A 254 -4.19 0.60 -5.22
C SER A 254 -2.78 1.00 -5.67
N ILE A 255 -2.22 0.34 -6.71
CA ILE A 255 -0.95 0.75 -7.34
C ILE A 255 -1.05 2.18 -7.85
N LYS A 256 -2.12 2.52 -8.58
CA LYS A 256 -2.40 3.90 -9.00
C LYS A 256 -2.62 4.79 -7.79
N ALA A 257 -3.43 4.35 -6.83
CA ALA A 257 -3.77 5.15 -5.65
C ALA A 257 -2.54 5.58 -4.84
N PHE A 258 -1.57 4.68 -4.61
CA PHE A 258 -0.39 5.02 -3.82
C PHE A 258 0.69 5.74 -4.61
N SER A 259 0.82 5.48 -5.91
CA SER A 259 1.94 6.01 -6.70
C SER A 259 1.64 7.34 -7.38
N GLU A 260 0.39 7.56 -7.80
CA GLU A 260 0.00 8.68 -8.67
C GLU A 260 -0.80 9.77 -7.92
N THR A 261 -1.12 9.55 -6.64
CA THR A 261 -1.80 10.55 -5.82
C THR A 261 -0.80 11.57 -5.27
N ASP A 262 -1.09 12.86 -5.47
CA ASP A 262 -0.33 13.96 -4.90
C ASP A 262 -0.92 14.36 -3.54
N PHE A 263 -0.08 14.32 -2.50
CA PHE A 263 -0.44 14.62 -1.12
C PHE A 263 0.09 15.98 -0.66
N ARG A 264 0.74 16.77 -1.51
CA ARG A 264 1.41 18.02 -1.09
C ARG A 264 0.45 19.00 -0.42
N ASP A 265 -0.79 19.10 -0.89
CA ASP A 265 -1.79 19.98 -0.28
C ASP A 265 -2.38 19.41 1.02
N ASP A 266 -2.37 18.09 1.17
CA ASP A 266 -2.76 17.42 2.39
C ASP A 266 -1.69 17.63 3.49
N LEU A 267 -0.42 17.45 3.14
CA LEU A 267 0.71 17.63 4.06
C LEU A 267 0.81 19.06 4.62
N LYS A 268 0.45 20.08 3.83
CA LYS A 268 0.40 21.48 4.28
C LYS A 268 -0.65 21.72 5.38
N LYS A 269 -1.65 20.84 5.51
CA LYS A 269 -2.71 20.94 6.53
C LYS A 269 -2.33 20.25 7.84
N PHE A 270 -1.17 19.61 7.92
CA PHE A 270 -0.69 19.01 9.16
C PHE A 270 -0.37 20.11 10.18
N ASP A 271 -1.10 20.11 11.29
CA ASP A 271 -0.98 21.09 12.38
C ASP A 271 -0.69 20.43 13.75
N LYS A 272 -0.44 19.11 13.76
CA LYS A 272 -0.11 18.31 14.95
C LYS A 272 1.36 17.88 14.96
N PRO A 273 1.93 17.59 16.14
CA PRO A 273 3.25 16.95 16.23
C PRO A 273 3.28 15.71 15.32
N THR A 274 4.27 15.68 14.43
CA THR A 274 4.38 14.65 13.39
C THR A 274 5.73 13.98 13.45
N LEU A 275 5.74 12.65 13.50
CA LEU A 275 6.93 11.83 13.37
C LEU A 275 7.01 11.27 11.95
N VAL A 276 8.20 11.37 11.35
CA VAL A 276 8.53 10.68 10.09
C VAL A 276 9.66 9.70 10.37
N ILE A 277 9.46 8.41 10.10
CA ILE A 277 10.53 7.39 10.18
C ILE A 277 10.72 6.80 8.79
N HIS A 278 11.96 6.76 8.29
CA HIS A 278 12.25 6.19 6.96
C HIS A 278 13.64 5.55 6.95
N GLY A 279 13.78 4.39 6.31
CA GLY A 279 15.08 3.80 6.00
C GLY A 279 15.75 4.52 4.83
N ASP A 280 17.07 4.75 4.87
CA ASP A 280 17.78 5.34 3.73
C ASP A 280 18.16 4.33 2.64
N ASP A 281 17.92 3.04 2.87
CA ASP A 281 18.08 1.95 1.89
C ASP A 281 16.73 1.35 1.44
N ASP A 282 15.65 2.14 1.53
CA ASP A 282 14.31 1.74 1.10
C ASP A 282 14.24 1.58 -0.42
N GLN A 283 14.03 0.34 -0.88
CA GLN A 283 13.96 -0.03 -2.30
C GLN A 283 12.54 0.04 -2.89
N ILE A 284 11.52 0.35 -2.08
CA ILE A 284 10.13 0.45 -2.51
C ILE A 284 9.70 1.91 -2.60
N VAL A 285 9.99 2.69 -1.56
CA VAL A 285 9.63 4.10 -1.45
C VAL A 285 10.91 4.93 -1.24
N PRO A 286 11.46 5.56 -2.29
CA PRO A 286 12.71 6.31 -2.20
C PRO A 286 12.63 7.48 -1.21
N ILE A 287 13.48 7.45 -0.18
CA ILE A 287 13.44 8.39 0.96
C ILE A 287 13.47 9.88 0.56
N ASP A 288 14.26 10.25 -0.45
CA ASP A 288 14.44 11.64 -0.85
C ASP A 288 13.15 12.23 -1.45
N ALA A 289 12.45 11.44 -2.28
CA ALA A 289 11.18 11.82 -2.88
C ALA A 289 9.98 11.62 -1.94
N ALA A 290 10.20 11.01 -0.77
CA ALA A 290 9.15 10.61 0.16
C ALA A 290 9.39 11.17 1.57
N GLY A 291 9.96 10.40 2.50
CA GLY A 291 10.12 10.78 3.91
C GLY A 291 10.78 12.15 4.14
N LYS A 292 11.89 12.44 3.43
CA LYS A 292 12.57 13.74 3.54
C LYS A 292 11.73 14.88 2.95
N ALA A 293 11.12 14.67 1.79
CA ALA A 293 10.25 15.67 1.15
C ALA A 293 9.00 15.96 1.99
N SER A 294 8.39 14.93 2.58
CA SER A 294 7.26 15.06 3.50
C SER A 294 7.65 15.83 4.76
N ALA A 295 8.78 15.48 5.39
CA ALA A 295 9.25 16.18 6.58
C ALA A 295 9.53 17.68 6.31
N ALA A 296 10.04 18.01 5.12
CA ALA A 296 10.28 19.40 4.72
C ALA A 296 8.97 20.20 4.51
N LEU A 297 7.88 19.55 4.11
CA LEU A 297 6.56 20.18 3.92
C LEU A 297 5.78 20.32 5.23
N ILE A 298 5.96 19.40 6.18
CA ILE A 298 5.24 19.38 7.45
C ILE A 298 6.00 20.20 8.49
N LYS A 299 5.47 21.38 8.82
CA LYS A 299 6.06 22.28 9.81
C LYS A 299 6.17 21.59 11.18
N GLY A 300 7.38 21.59 11.74
CA GLY A 300 7.64 21.01 13.06
C GLY A 300 7.63 19.49 13.11
N SER A 301 7.70 18.82 11.96
CA SER A 301 7.90 17.36 11.93
C SER A 301 9.28 16.98 12.47
N ARG A 302 9.37 15.78 13.07
CA ARG A 302 10.62 15.14 13.45
C ARG A 302 10.91 14.00 12.47
N LEU A 303 11.98 14.11 11.69
CA LEU A 303 12.48 13.03 10.84
C LEU A 303 13.49 12.17 11.61
N ILE A 304 13.30 10.86 11.60
CA ILE A 304 14.29 9.88 12.04
C ILE A 304 14.62 8.98 10.85
N VAL A 305 15.87 9.05 10.40
CA VAL A 305 16.39 8.18 9.34
C VAL A 305 17.01 6.95 9.99
N TYR A 306 16.67 5.76 9.49
CA TYR A 306 17.30 4.50 9.91
C TYR A 306 18.35 4.09 8.86
N PRO A 307 19.66 4.22 9.18
CA PRO A 307 20.71 3.88 8.24
C PRO A 307 20.68 2.41 7.83
N GLY A 308 20.70 2.14 6.53
CA GLY A 308 20.66 0.81 5.94
C GLY A 308 19.32 0.08 6.06
N ALA A 309 18.29 0.70 6.64
CA ALA A 309 17.01 0.02 6.85
C ALA A 309 16.20 -0.08 5.54
N PRO A 310 15.52 -1.23 5.31
CA PRO A 310 14.69 -1.44 4.13
C PRO A 310 13.30 -0.83 4.31
N HIS A 311 12.42 -1.06 3.34
CA HIS A 311 11.02 -0.62 3.42
C HIS A 311 10.29 -1.21 4.63
N GLY A 312 10.35 -2.54 4.79
CA GLY A 312 9.77 -3.30 5.90
C GLY A 312 10.54 -3.13 7.23
N LEU A 313 10.89 -1.90 7.60
CA LEU A 313 11.61 -1.57 8.83
C LEU A 313 10.82 -1.88 10.10
N THR A 314 9.49 -1.94 10.01
CA THR A 314 8.60 -2.26 11.13
C THR A 314 8.76 -3.70 11.61
N ASP A 315 9.26 -4.60 10.76
CA ASP A 315 9.61 -5.98 11.12
C ASP A 315 11.11 -6.17 11.30
N THR A 316 11.92 -5.70 10.35
CA THR A 316 13.38 -5.94 10.32
C THR A 316 14.13 -5.16 11.39
N HIS A 317 13.59 -4.01 11.79
CA HIS A 317 14.15 -3.12 12.81
C HIS A 317 13.14 -2.89 13.95
N LYS A 318 12.24 -3.86 14.18
CA LYS A 318 11.09 -3.74 15.09
C LYS A 318 11.43 -3.26 16.50
N GLU A 319 12.57 -3.67 17.06
CA GLU A 319 12.97 -3.24 18.42
C GLU A 319 13.23 -1.72 18.45
N LYS A 320 14.02 -1.23 17.48
CA LYS A 320 14.32 0.20 17.35
C LYS A 320 13.05 0.98 16.98
N PHE A 321 12.27 0.48 16.03
CA PHE A 321 11.00 1.08 15.62
C PHE A 321 10.03 1.22 16.79
N ASN A 322 9.80 0.14 17.53
CA ASN A 322 8.89 0.12 18.67
C ASN A 322 9.34 1.09 19.76
N ALA A 323 10.64 1.16 20.06
CA ALA A 323 11.19 2.09 21.04
C ALA A 323 11.00 3.56 20.62
N ASP A 324 11.37 3.92 19.40
CA ASP A 324 11.25 5.30 18.89
C ASP A 324 9.77 5.72 18.79
N PHE A 325 8.90 4.83 18.31
CA PHE A 325 7.47 5.12 18.17
C PHE A 325 6.78 5.23 19.54
N LEU A 326 7.13 4.38 20.50
CA LEU A 326 6.64 4.49 21.87
C LEU A 326 7.10 5.79 22.55
N ALA A 327 8.36 6.19 22.36
CA ALA A 327 8.88 7.44 22.90
C ALA A 327 8.12 8.65 22.33
N PHE A 328 7.84 8.65 21.03
CA PHE A 328 7.00 9.67 20.42
C PHE A 328 5.56 9.62 20.96
N ALA A 329 4.97 8.44 21.09
CA ALA A 329 3.61 8.28 21.60
C ALA A 329 3.46 8.87 23.02
N LYS A 330 4.46 8.68 23.90
CA LYS A 330 4.49 9.18 25.28
C LYS A 330 4.86 10.66 25.45
N SER A 331 5.36 11.33 24.40
CA SER A 331 5.87 12.72 24.48
C SER A 331 4.84 13.84 24.66
#